data_AF-A0A8T1SWL1-F1
#
_entry.id   AF-A0A8T1SWL1-F1
#
_cell.length_a   1.000
_cell.length_b   1.000
_cell.length_c   1.000
_cell.angle_alpha   90.00
_cell.angle_beta   90.00
_cell.angle_gamma   90.00
#
_symmetry.space_group_name_H-M   'P 1'
#
loop_
_entity.id
_entity.type
_entity.pdbx_description
1 polymer ?
#
loop_
_entity_poly.entity_id
_entity_poly.type
_entity_poly.pdbx_seq_one_letter_code
_entity_poly.pdbx_strand_id
1 'polypeptide(L)'
;MAAAVRSRWFRCCCALLRQSFPVLANARRRCFSGLSGPWNKMAGVGFGVALCAVPIVQKHEPTSLSHEALIRRAVSLVTDSTCTLLSQNTYALIEALTEYTKAVYTLASLYRQYTNLLEKMNSKEVDAVWQVIIGARVEMTTKQQEFLKLESSWMTALHLSEMAAEAAYQSGADQASVTAHNHIQLVKTQVQDVRQLSQRAETKLAEAQTEELIKTKVEESSQQCSIPETTEEVDASYLRED
;
A
#
# COMPACT_ATOMS: atom_id res chain seq x y z
N MET A 1 22.46 -35.08 -9.72
CA MET A 1 21.56 -35.19 -10.89
C MET A 1 20.21 -35.65 -10.34
N ALA A 2 19.23 -34.75 -10.21
CA ALA A 2 18.05 -34.63 -11.09
C ALA A 2 17.27 -35.95 -11.20
N ALA A 3 15.96 -36.07 -10.95
CA ALA A 3 14.88 -35.10 -10.97
C ALA A 3 13.61 -35.66 -10.28
N ALA A 4 12.64 -34.75 -10.08
CA ALA A 4 11.19 -34.96 -10.04
C ALA A 4 10.59 -35.81 -8.91
N VAL A 5 9.86 -35.17 -8.00
CA VAL A 5 8.39 -35.20 -7.93
C VAL A 5 7.96 -34.05 -7.01
N ARG A 6 7.37 -33.01 -7.59
CA ARG A 6 6.76 -31.89 -6.86
C ARG A 6 5.29 -31.80 -7.27
N SER A 7 4.47 -31.52 -6.28
CA SER A 7 3.11 -30.99 -6.38
C SER A 7 1.98 -31.98 -6.67
N ARG A 8 1.29 -32.35 -5.59
CA ARG A 8 -0.17 -32.46 -5.50
C ARG A 8 -0.47 -32.40 -4.00
N TRP A 9 -1.65 -31.91 -3.63
CA TRP A 9 -2.07 -31.55 -2.26
C TRP A 9 -1.77 -30.10 -1.87
N PHE A 10 -2.51 -29.18 -2.49
CA PHE A 10 -3.39 -28.25 -1.77
C PHE A 10 -4.20 -27.52 -2.85
N ARG A 11 -5.26 -28.17 -3.32
CA ARG A 11 -6.21 -27.61 -4.29
C ARG A 11 -7.61 -28.14 -3.96
N CYS A 12 -8.11 -27.79 -2.79
CA CYS A 12 -9.49 -28.09 -2.41
C CYS A 12 -9.90 -27.17 -1.25
N CYS A 13 -10.52 -26.04 -1.59
CA CYS A 13 -11.53 -25.29 -0.81
C CYS A 13 -11.70 -23.89 -1.40
N CYS A 14 -12.26 -23.80 -2.62
CA CYS A 14 -12.80 -22.56 -3.21
C CYS A 14 -13.85 -22.88 -4.29
N ALA A 15 -14.69 -23.89 -4.05
CA ALA A 15 -15.73 -24.32 -4.99
C ALA A 15 -17.12 -24.30 -4.34
N LEU A 16 -17.57 -23.13 -3.88
CA LEU A 16 -18.94 -22.97 -3.36
C LEU A 16 -19.65 -21.66 -3.75
N LEU A 17 -19.19 -20.93 -4.77
CA LEU A 17 -19.95 -19.78 -5.29
C LEU A 17 -19.89 -19.70 -6.82
N ARG A 18 -20.47 -20.69 -7.50
CA ARG A 18 -20.90 -20.54 -8.89
C ARG A 18 -22.03 -21.53 -9.21
N GLN A 19 -23.10 -20.95 -9.79
CA GLN A 19 -24.27 -21.55 -10.43
C GLN A 19 -25.50 -21.81 -9.55
N SER A 20 -26.54 -20.98 -9.77
CA SER A 20 -27.90 -21.44 -10.06
C SER A 20 -28.70 -20.30 -10.71
N PHE A 21 -28.92 -20.41 -12.03
CA PHE A 21 -30.10 -19.83 -12.70
C PHE A 21 -31.24 -20.84 -12.53
N PRO A 22 -32.50 -20.37 -12.56
CA PRO A 22 -33.32 -20.84 -13.66
C PRO A 22 -34.09 -19.72 -14.37
N VAL A 23 -34.18 -19.93 -15.68
CA VAL A 23 -35.12 -19.34 -16.62
C VAL A 23 -36.56 -19.64 -16.19
N LEU A 24 -37.42 -18.63 -16.16
CA LEU A 24 -38.84 -18.82 -16.44
C LEU A 24 -39.37 -17.64 -17.26
N ALA A 25 -39.66 -17.92 -18.53
CA ALA A 25 -40.47 -17.10 -19.40
C ALA A 25 -41.94 -17.18 -18.96
N ASN A 26 -42.63 -16.04 -18.80
CA ASN A 26 -43.73 -15.67 -19.69
C ASN A 26 -44.40 -14.34 -19.31
N ALA A 27 -44.77 -13.62 -20.38
CA ALA A 27 -45.97 -12.79 -20.54
C ALA A 27 -46.30 -11.72 -19.48
N ARG A 28 -46.13 -10.45 -19.85
CA ARG A 28 -47.29 -9.60 -20.21
C ARG A 28 -46.85 -8.31 -20.90
N ARG A 29 -47.29 -8.15 -22.15
CA ARG A 29 -47.40 -6.84 -22.80
C ARG A 29 -48.23 -5.91 -21.91
N ARG A 30 -47.76 -4.69 -21.68
CA ARG A 30 -48.65 -3.55 -21.43
C ARG A 30 -48.26 -2.43 -22.37
N CYS A 31 -48.88 -2.48 -23.54
CA CYS A 31 -49.13 -1.34 -24.39
C CYS A 31 -49.95 -0.31 -23.60
N PHE A 32 -49.55 0.95 -23.69
CA PHE A 32 -50.36 2.09 -23.33
C PHE A 32 -51.43 2.30 -24.42
N SER A 33 -52.70 2.13 -24.06
CA SER A 33 -53.85 2.71 -24.76
C SER A 33 -55.14 2.48 -23.96
N GLY A 34 -55.93 3.54 -23.73
CA GLY A 34 -57.27 3.48 -23.15
C GLY A 34 -57.44 4.42 -21.95
N LEU A 35 -57.64 5.73 -22.12
CA LEU A 35 -58.90 6.44 -22.43
C LEU A 35 -59.76 6.73 -21.18
N SER A 36 -60.21 7.99 -21.11
CA SER A 36 -61.43 8.52 -20.47
C SER A 36 -61.31 9.20 -19.10
N GLY A 37 -61.47 10.52 -19.14
CA GLY A 37 -61.81 11.40 -18.01
C GLY A 37 -62.25 12.76 -18.56
N PRO A 38 -63.55 13.13 -18.54
CA PRO A 38 -64.05 14.32 -19.20
C PRO A 38 -64.03 15.51 -18.25
N TRP A 39 -63.23 16.54 -18.54
CA TRP A 39 -63.30 17.81 -17.83
C TRP A 39 -63.64 18.92 -18.81
N ASN A 40 -64.76 19.57 -18.52
CA ASN A 40 -65.41 20.57 -19.34
C ASN A 40 -64.60 21.88 -19.41
N LYS A 41 -64.61 22.44 -20.63
CA LYS A 41 -64.68 23.86 -21.00
C LYS A 41 -64.34 24.90 -19.91
N MET A 42 -63.30 25.70 -20.18
CA MET A 42 -63.49 27.16 -20.26
C MET A 42 -62.40 27.76 -21.16
N ALA A 43 -62.85 28.39 -22.23
CA ALA A 43 -62.01 29.16 -23.14
C ALA A 43 -61.55 30.45 -22.44
N GLY A 44 -60.24 30.69 -22.44
CA GLY A 44 -59.62 31.98 -22.16
C GLY A 44 -58.84 32.41 -23.37
N VAL A 45 -59.41 33.36 -24.13
CA VAL A 45 -58.78 34.05 -25.25
C VAL A 45 -57.57 34.82 -24.73
N GLY A 46 -56.39 34.47 -25.24
CA GLY A 46 -55.15 35.21 -25.03
C GLY A 46 -54.28 35.05 -26.27
N PHE A 47 -54.39 36.01 -27.20
CA PHE A 47 -53.47 36.16 -28.32
C PHE A 47 -52.10 36.58 -27.76
N GLY A 48 -51.26 35.60 -27.44
CA GLY A 48 -49.86 35.80 -27.15
C GLY A 48 -49.05 34.98 -28.14
N VAL A 49 -48.40 35.66 -29.10
CA VAL A 49 -47.39 35.06 -29.97
C VAL A 49 -46.16 34.77 -29.10
N ALA A 50 -46.22 33.73 -28.28
CA ALA A 50 -45.04 33.11 -27.74
C ALA A 50 -44.58 32.11 -28.82
N LEU A 51 -43.56 32.49 -29.59
CA LEU A 51 -42.80 31.54 -30.39
C LEU A 51 -42.22 30.51 -29.41
N CYS A 52 -42.93 29.40 -29.20
CA CYS A 52 -42.39 28.25 -28.50
C CYS A 52 -41.23 27.74 -29.35
N ALA A 53 -40.02 28.18 -29.02
CA ALA A 53 -38.79 27.56 -29.50
C ALA A 53 -38.74 26.14 -28.90
N VAL A 54 -39.37 25.20 -29.60
CA VAL A 54 -39.19 23.77 -29.33
C VAL A 54 -37.72 23.49 -29.63
N PRO A 55 -36.93 22.95 -28.68
CA PRO A 55 -35.56 22.56 -28.98
C PRO A 55 -35.62 21.54 -30.12
N ILE A 56 -35.09 21.93 -31.27
CA ILE A 56 -34.98 21.05 -32.43
C ILE A 56 -33.99 19.97 -32.00
N VAL A 57 -34.53 18.81 -31.61
CA VAL A 57 -33.75 17.58 -31.45
C VAL A 57 -33.38 17.14 -32.86
N GLN A 58 -32.26 17.68 -33.35
CA GLN A 58 -31.62 17.25 -34.57
C GLN A 58 -31.00 15.88 -34.28
N LYS A 59 -31.81 14.82 -34.44
CA LYS A 59 -31.33 13.44 -34.31
C LYS A 59 -30.47 13.10 -35.53
N HIS A 60 -29.17 13.00 -35.25
CA HIS A 60 -28.15 12.17 -35.89
C HIS A 60 -27.47 12.61 -37.20
N GLU A 61 -26.23 13.09 -37.05
CA GLU A 61 -25.05 12.35 -37.56
C GLU A 61 -24.78 11.16 -36.61
N PRO A 62 -24.36 9.97 -37.07
CA PRO A 62 -24.13 8.81 -36.20
C PRO A 62 -23.04 9.12 -35.16
N THR A 63 -23.45 9.49 -33.95
CA THR A 63 -22.62 9.85 -32.79
C THR A 63 -21.74 8.69 -32.30
N SER A 64 -21.87 7.51 -32.91
CA SER A 64 -21.10 6.31 -32.63
C SER A 64 -19.69 6.30 -33.23
N LEU A 65 -19.38 7.20 -34.17
CA LEU A 65 -18.06 7.30 -34.82
C LEU A 65 -17.47 8.72 -34.76
N SER A 66 -18.00 9.62 -33.92
CA SER A 66 -17.40 10.95 -33.81
C SER A 66 -16.03 10.86 -33.13
N HIS A 67 -15.09 11.71 -33.58
CA HIS A 67 -13.75 11.83 -33.01
C HIS A 67 -13.78 11.98 -31.47
N GLU A 68 -14.77 12.70 -30.95
CA GLU A 68 -14.97 12.90 -29.52
C GLU A 68 -15.40 11.63 -28.78
N ALA A 69 -16.26 10.80 -29.37
CA ALA A 69 -16.62 9.50 -28.80
C ALA A 69 -15.41 8.55 -28.73
N LEU A 70 -14.54 8.60 -29.74
CA LEU A 70 -13.29 7.84 -29.76
C LEU A 70 -12.32 8.35 -28.69
N ILE A 71 -12.17 9.66 -28.53
CA ILE A 71 -11.36 10.26 -27.45
C ILE A 71 -11.88 9.85 -26.09
N ARG A 72 -13.18 10.00 -25.81
CA ARG A 72 -13.75 9.59 -24.51
C ARG A 72 -13.50 8.12 -24.21
N ARG A 73 -13.66 7.24 -25.20
CA ARG A 73 -13.39 5.80 -25.03
C ARG A 73 -11.91 5.52 -24.77
N ALA A 74 -11.01 6.14 -25.53
CA ALA A 74 -9.57 5.99 -25.34
C ALA A 74 -9.15 6.46 -23.94
N VAL A 75 -9.68 7.61 -23.51
CA VAL A 75 -9.39 8.17 -22.19
C VAL A 75 -9.98 7.30 -21.08
N SER A 76 -11.22 6.83 -21.18
CA SER A 76 -11.76 5.87 -20.19
C SER A 76 -10.91 4.61 -20.08
N LEU A 77 -10.42 4.06 -21.20
CA LEU A 77 -9.49 2.91 -21.18
C LEU A 77 -8.16 3.25 -20.50
N VAL A 78 -7.60 4.44 -20.76
CA VAL A 78 -6.38 4.90 -20.08
C VAL A 78 -6.63 5.04 -18.59
N THR A 79 -7.73 5.69 -18.18
CA THR A 79 -8.11 5.86 -16.78
C THR A 79 -8.28 4.52 -16.05
N ASP A 80 -8.98 3.55 -16.65
CA ASP A 80 -9.16 2.22 -16.07
C ASP A 80 -7.82 1.46 -15.95
N SER A 81 -6.97 1.57 -16.98
CA SER A 81 -5.65 0.95 -17.00
C SER A 81 -4.71 1.56 -15.96
N THR A 82 -4.68 2.89 -15.83
CA THR A 82 -3.83 3.58 -14.85
C THR A 82 -4.32 3.31 -13.43
N CYS A 83 -5.64 3.26 -13.20
CA CYS A 83 -6.21 2.84 -11.93
C CYS A 83 -5.76 1.41 -11.58
N THR A 84 -5.82 0.46 -12.52
CA THR A 84 -5.35 -0.91 -12.28
C THR A 84 -3.87 -0.97 -11.94
N LEU A 85 -3.02 -0.26 -12.70
CA LEU A 85 -1.58 -0.17 -12.44
C LEU A 85 -1.31 0.45 -11.06
N LEU A 86 -2.04 1.50 -10.70
CA LEU A 86 -1.93 2.16 -9.40
C LEU A 86 -2.32 1.21 -8.27
N SER A 87 -3.40 0.44 -8.40
CA SER A 87 -3.78 -0.55 -7.38
C SER A 87 -2.70 -1.63 -7.21
N GLN A 88 -2.12 -2.13 -8.31
CA GLN A 88 -1.06 -3.13 -8.26
C GLN A 88 0.20 -2.59 -7.56
N ASN A 89 0.65 -1.40 -7.95
CA ASN A 89 1.82 -0.78 -7.33
C ASN A 89 1.56 -0.42 -5.86
N THR A 90 0.32 -0.02 -5.52
CA THR A 90 -0.08 0.26 -4.13
C THR A 90 0.02 -1.01 -3.28
N TYR A 91 -0.49 -2.14 -3.77
CA TYR A 91 -0.40 -3.41 -3.06
C TYR A 91 1.05 -3.84 -2.87
N ALA A 92 1.86 -3.82 -3.92
CA ALA A 92 3.27 -4.19 -3.85
C ALA A 92 4.06 -3.30 -2.87
N LEU A 93 3.81 -1.98 -2.88
CA LEU A 93 4.44 -1.05 -1.96
C LEU A 93 4.03 -1.30 -0.51
N ILE A 94 2.73 -1.52 -0.24
CA ILE A 94 2.24 -1.83 1.11
C ILE A 94 2.86 -3.13 1.63
N GLU A 95 2.95 -4.16 0.80
CA GLU A 95 3.59 -5.43 1.14
C GLU A 95 5.07 -5.21 1.51
N ALA A 96 5.83 -4.53 0.65
CA ALA A 96 7.24 -4.24 0.90
C ALA A 96 7.47 -3.36 2.14
N LEU A 97 6.64 -2.33 2.37
CA LEU A 97 6.68 -1.52 3.59
C LEU A 97 6.38 -2.36 4.84
N THR A 98 5.45 -3.31 4.73
CA THR A 98 5.11 -4.21 5.83
C THR A 98 6.26 -5.16 6.15
N GLU A 99 6.91 -5.73 5.14
CA GLU A 99 8.10 -6.57 5.32
C GLU A 99 9.28 -5.80 5.91
N TYR A 100 9.53 -4.58 5.42
CA TYR A 100 10.52 -3.68 6.00
C TYR A 100 10.21 -3.38 7.47
N THR A 101 8.95 -3.04 7.79
CA THR A 101 8.52 -2.77 9.17
C THR A 101 8.76 -3.99 10.09
N LYS A 102 8.50 -5.21 9.59
CA LYS A 102 8.82 -6.44 10.33
C LYS A 102 10.32 -6.58 10.57
N ALA A 103 11.15 -6.36 9.57
CA ALA A 103 12.61 -6.42 9.72
C ALA A 103 13.13 -5.41 10.75
N VAL A 104 12.59 -4.19 10.75
CA VAL A 104 12.89 -3.16 11.76
C VAL A 104 12.52 -3.63 13.17
N TYR A 105 11.32 -4.19 13.36
CA TYR A 105 10.90 -4.72 14.66
C TYR A 105 11.74 -5.90 15.13
N THR A 106 12.13 -6.80 14.23
CA THR A 106 13.06 -7.90 14.52
C THR A 106 14.38 -7.35 15.03
N LEU A 107 14.98 -6.39 14.31
CA LEU A 107 16.24 -5.78 14.70
C LEU A 107 16.13 -5.04 16.06
N ALA A 108 15.07 -4.27 16.27
CA ALA A 108 14.82 -3.58 17.55
C ALA A 108 14.70 -4.58 18.72
N SER A 109 14.04 -5.72 18.48
CA SER A 109 13.89 -6.78 19.48
C SER A 109 15.23 -7.46 19.81
N LEU A 110 16.07 -7.67 18.79
CA LEU A 110 17.42 -8.22 18.98
C LEU A 110 18.30 -7.29 19.82
N TYR A 111 18.30 -5.98 19.55
CA TYR A 111 19.02 -5.01 20.40
C TYR A 111 18.54 -5.04 21.85
N ARG A 112 17.22 -5.03 22.08
CA ARG A 112 16.69 -5.11 23.44
C ARG A 112 17.09 -6.40 24.16
N GLN A 113 17.05 -7.53 23.46
CA GLN A 113 17.49 -8.82 24.03
C GLN A 113 18.98 -8.83 24.35
N TYR A 114 19.81 -8.31 23.44
CA TYR A 114 21.25 -8.16 23.62
C TYR A 114 21.55 -7.34 24.88
N THR A 115 20.98 -6.13 24.99
CA THR A 115 21.16 -5.25 26.16
C THR A 115 20.72 -5.91 27.48
N ASN A 116 19.62 -6.67 27.48
CA ASN A 116 19.10 -7.34 28.67
C ASN A 116 19.95 -8.53 29.15
N LEU A 117 20.70 -9.15 28.24
CA LEU A 117 21.46 -10.37 28.49
C LEU A 117 22.97 -10.15 28.46
N LEU A 118 23.42 -8.92 28.20
CA LEU A 118 24.84 -8.56 28.05
C LEU A 118 25.71 -9.08 29.21
N GLU A 119 25.28 -8.82 30.46
CA GLU A 119 25.97 -9.28 31.68
C GLU A 119 25.94 -10.80 31.91
N LYS A 120 25.03 -11.52 31.22
CA LYS A 120 24.75 -12.95 31.47
C LYS A 120 25.36 -13.86 30.40
N MET A 121 25.88 -13.30 29.32
CA MET A 121 26.45 -14.05 28.20
C MET A 121 27.97 -14.14 28.31
N ASN A 122 28.54 -15.26 27.89
CA ASN A 122 29.98 -15.35 27.67
C ASN A 122 30.39 -14.69 26.34
N SER A 123 31.69 -14.42 26.15
CA SER A 123 32.20 -13.74 24.96
C SER A 123 31.80 -14.40 23.63
N LYS A 124 31.70 -15.73 23.58
CA LYS A 124 31.29 -16.46 22.36
C LYS A 124 29.80 -16.29 22.07
N GLU A 125 28.97 -16.25 23.10
CA GLU A 125 27.53 -16.01 22.96
C GLU A 125 27.25 -14.56 22.53
N VAL A 126 27.97 -13.59 23.10
CA VAL A 126 27.93 -12.18 22.70
C VAL A 126 28.25 -12.04 21.21
N ASP A 127 29.35 -12.63 20.73
CA ASP A 127 29.72 -12.59 19.31
C ASP A 127 28.65 -13.25 18.43
N ALA A 128 28.12 -14.42 18.83
CA ALA A 128 27.08 -15.09 18.07
C ALA A 128 25.79 -14.24 17.93
N VAL A 129 25.33 -13.60 19.01
CA VAL A 129 24.17 -12.69 18.97
C VAL A 129 24.48 -11.46 18.11
N TRP A 130 25.70 -10.92 18.21
CA TRP A 130 26.12 -9.78 17.41
C TRP A 130 26.12 -10.10 15.91
N GLN A 131 26.57 -11.29 15.50
CA GLN A 131 26.48 -11.74 14.10
C GLN A 131 25.03 -11.81 13.61
N VAL A 132 24.09 -12.25 14.46
CA VAL A 132 22.66 -12.24 14.14
C VAL A 132 22.13 -10.81 13.96
N ILE A 133 22.54 -9.86 14.81
CA ILE A 133 22.19 -8.44 14.68
C ILE A 133 22.72 -7.85 13.36
N ILE A 134 23.95 -8.18 12.98
CA ILE A 134 24.54 -7.77 11.70
C ILE A 134 23.70 -8.32 10.52
N GLY A 135 23.37 -9.61 10.56
CA GLY A 135 22.53 -10.25 9.53
C GLY A 135 21.15 -9.58 9.42
N ALA A 136 20.48 -9.34 10.55
CA ALA A 136 19.20 -8.65 10.58
C ALA A 136 19.29 -7.20 10.05
N ARG A 137 20.40 -6.50 10.29
CA ARG A 137 20.64 -5.16 9.74
C ARG A 137 20.77 -5.20 8.21
N VAL A 138 21.49 -6.17 7.66
CA VAL A 138 21.60 -6.37 6.20
C VAL A 138 20.22 -6.68 5.59
N GLU A 139 19.44 -7.55 6.23
CA GLU A 139 18.09 -7.86 5.79
C GLU A 139 17.19 -6.62 5.80
N MET A 140 17.19 -5.85 6.89
CA MET A 140 16.45 -4.59 7.01
C MET A 140 16.83 -3.60 5.90
N THR A 141 18.12 -3.39 5.63
CA THR A 141 18.59 -2.50 4.54
C THR A 141 18.18 -3.02 3.16
N THR A 142 18.19 -4.34 2.95
CA THR A 142 17.72 -4.95 1.69
C THR A 142 16.24 -4.66 1.48
N LYS A 143 15.42 -4.83 2.52
CA LYS A 143 13.98 -4.52 2.48
C LYS A 143 13.71 -3.03 2.34
N GLN A 144 14.58 -2.18 2.91
CA GLN A 144 14.52 -0.74 2.72
C GLN A 144 14.68 -0.37 1.24
N GLN A 145 15.71 -0.92 0.59
CA GLN A 145 15.97 -0.67 -0.82
C GLN A 145 14.82 -1.19 -1.71
N GLU A 146 14.26 -2.35 -1.39
CA GLU A 146 13.12 -2.93 -2.09
C GLU A 146 11.87 -2.02 -2.03
N PHE A 147 11.50 -1.54 -0.84
CA PHE A 147 10.32 -0.65 -0.75
C PHE A 147 10.57 0.70 -1.44
N LEU A 148 11.79 1.27 -1.36
CA LEU A 148 12.11 2.55 -2.01
C LEU A 148 11.99 2.46 -3.54
N LYS A 149 12.39 1.31 -4.11
CA LYS A 149 12.21 1.02 -5.54
C LYS A 149 10.72 0.96 -5.91
N LEU A 150 9.92 0.25 -5.10
CA LEU A 150 8.48 0.14 -5.33
C LEU A 150 7.75 1.46 -5.11
N GLU A 151 8.23 2.31 -4.20
CA GLU A 151 7.69 3.65 -3.97
C GLU A 151 7.89 4.53 -5.21
N SER A 152 9.07 4.49 -5.83
CA SER A 152 9.30 5.20 -7.09
C SER A 152 8.33 4.75 -8.18
N SER A 153 8.13 3.43 -8.33
CA SER A 153 7.15 2.87 -9.28
C SER A 153 5.70 3.30 -8.96
N TRP A 154 5.33 3.33 -7.68
CA TRP A 154 4.03 3.79 -7.22
C TRP A 154 3.80 5.28 -7.50
N MET A 155 4.79 6.14 -7.22
CA MET A 155 4.72 7.58 -7.53
C MET A 155 4.52 7.82 -9.03
N THR A 156 5.18 7.04 -9.89
CA THR A 156 4.96 7.13 -11.35
C THR A 156 3.55 6.72 -11.75
N ALA A 157 3.03 5.60 -11.22
CA ALA A 157 1.66 5.15 -11.50
C ALA A 157 0.60 6.14 -10.98
N LEU A 158 0.88 6.78 -9.84
CA LEU A 158 0.05 7.82 -9.25
C LEU A 158 -0.02 9.05 -10.14
N HIS A 159 1.13 9.53 -10.61
CA HIS A 159 1.18 10.67 -11.54
C HIS A 159 0.49 10.38 -12.88
N LEU A 160 0.71 9.18 -13.44
CA LEU A 160 -0.01 8.73 -14.65
C LEU A 160 -1.53 8.72 -14.43
N SER A 161 -1.99 8.30 -13.25
CA SER A 161 -3.41 8.29 -12.91
C SER A 161 -3.98 9.69 -12.73
N GLU A 162 -3.21 10.62 -12.15
CA GLU A 162 -3.59 12.03 -12.05
C GLU A 162 -3.76 12.66 -13.44
N MET A 163 -2.79 12.45 -14.34
CA MET A 163 -2.89 12.91 -15.73
C MET A 163 -4.06 12.26 -16.48
N ALA A 164 -4.33 10.97 -16.25
CA ALA A 164 -5.48 10.28 -16.86
C ALA A 164 -6.82 10.83 -16.35
N ALA A 165 -6.91 11.19 -15.07
CA ALA A 165 -8.09 11.81 -14.48
C ALA A 165 -8.33 13.23 -15.05
N GLU A 166 -7.27 14.01 -15.26
CA GLU A 166 -7.34 15.32 -15.89
C GLU A 166 -7.75 15.23 -17.36
N ALA A 167 -7.17 14.29 -18.12
CA ALA A 167 -7.56 14.03 -19.51
C ALA A 167 -9.03 13.59 -19.62
N ALA A 168 -9.52 12.79 -18.66
CA ALA A 168 -10.93 12.39 -18.58
C ALA A 168 -11.84 13.59 -18.37
N TYR A 169 -11.46 14.51 -17.49
CA TYR A 169 -12.20 15.76 -17.28
C TYR A 169 -12.23 16.62 -18.55
N GLN A 170 -11.07 16.85 -19.17
CA GLN A 170 -10.96 17.67 -20.38
C GLN A 170 -11.74 17.11 -21.58
N SER A 171 -11.96 15.79 -21.61
CA SER A 171 -12.70 15.11 -22.69
C SER A 171 -14.20 14.97 -22.42
N GLY A 172 -14.71 15.51 -21.31
CA GLY A 172 -16.11 15.41 -20.90
C GLY A 172 -16.50 14.02 -20.33
N ALA A 173 -15.53 13.25 -19.85
CA ALA A 173 -15.72 11.98 -19.17
C ALA A 173 -15.71 12.17 -17.63
N ASP A 174 -16.56 13.06 -17.12
CA ASP A 174 -16.55 13.52 -15.73
C ASP A 174 -16.65 12.39 -14.70
N GLN A 175 -17.48 11.38 -14.97
CA GLN A 175 -17.62 10.23 -14.08
C GLN A 175 -16.32 9.43 -13.93
N ALA A 176 -15.57 9.25 -15.03
CA ALA A 176 -14.27 8.57 -15.00
C ALA A 176 -13.23 9.41 -14.25
N SER A 177 -13.24 10.73 -14.46
CA SER A 177 -12.35 11.66 -13.74
C SER A 177 -12.58 11.63 -12.23
N VAL A 178 -13.82 11.78 -11.78
CA VAL A 178 -14.18 11.74 -10.34
C VAL A 178 -13.81 10.40 -9.73
N THR A 179 -14.11 9.29 -10.41
CA THR A 179 -13.77 7.94 -9.94
C THR A 179 -12.26 7.78 -9.76
N ALA A 180 -11.48 8.22 -10.74
CA ALA A 180 -10.01 8.16 -10.68
C ALA A 180 -9.45 9.02 -9.55
N HIS A 181 -9.97 10.25 -9.37
CA HIS A 181 -9.51 11.12 -8.29
C HIS A 181 -9.80 10.52 -6.90
N ASN A 182 -11.00 9.97 -6.70
CA ASN A 182 -11.35 9.29 -5.45
C ASN A 182 -10.43 8.09 -5.19
N HIS A 183 -10.12 7.30 -6.23
CA HIS A 183 -9.19 6.19 -6.10
C HIS A 183 -7.77 6.65 -5.75
N ILE A 184 -7.26 7.72 -6.38
CA ILE A 184 -5.96 8.33 -6.07
C ILE A 184 -5.89 8.76 -4.60
N GLN A 185 -6.93 9.43 -4.08
CA GLN A 185 -6.95 9.86 -2.68
C GLN A 185 -6.95 8.66 -1.73
N LEU A 186 -7.75 7.64 -2.01
CA LEU A 186 -7.81 6.43 -1.19
C LEU A 186 -6.44 5.74 -1.09
N VAL A 187 -5.76 5.53 -2.22
CA VAL A 187 -4.45 4.85 -2.19
C VAL A 187 -3.36 5.71 -1.53
N LYS A 188 -3.42 7.05 -1.67
CA LYS A 188 -2.52 7.97 -0.95
C LYS A 188 -2.67 7.79 0.56
N THR A 189 -3.90 7.77 1.06
CA THR A 189 -4.18 7.56 2.50
C THR A 189 -3.68 6.19 2.96
N GLN A 190 -3.97 5.11 2.22
CA GLN A 190 -3.51 3.77 2.58
C GLN A 190 -1.99 3.65 2.69
N VAL A 191 -1.25 4.19 1.71
CA VAL A 191 0.21 4.18 1.74
C VAL A 191 0.75 5.03 2.88
N GLN A 192 0.13 6.18 3.15
CA GLN A 192 0.51 7.05 4.25
C GLN A 192 0.33 6.38 5.62
N ASP A 193 -0.76 5.66 5.84
CA ASP A 193 -1.02 4.95 7.09
C ASP A 193 0.05 3.88 7.37
N VAL A 194 0.41 3.08 6.36
CA VAL A 194 1.43 2.04 6.48
C VAL A 194 2.82 2.65 6.68
N ARG A 195 3.12 3.77 6.02
CA ARG A 195 4.37 4.52 6.22
C ARG A 195 4.47 5.09 7.64
N GLN A 196 3.39 5.54 8.24
CA GLN A 196 3.42 5.95 9.65
C GLN A 196 3.76 4.79 10.59
N LEU A 197 3.28 3.59 10.28
CA LEU A 197 3.63 2.39 11.06
C LEU A 197 5.12 2.05 10.96
N SER A 198 5.71 2.16 9.76
CA SER A 198 7.15 1.94 9.57
C SER A 198 7.99 2.97 10.33
N GLN A 199 7.62 4.26 10.28
CA GLN A 199 8.30 5.33 11.02
C GLN A 199 8.26 5.10 12.54
N ARG A 200 7.13 4.66 13.09
CA ARG A 200 7.04 4.30 14.51
C ARG A 200 7.95 3.13 14.88
N ALA A 201 8.12 2.17 13.97
CA ALA A 201 9.06 1.06 14.19
C ALA A 201 10.52 1.55 14.16
N GLU A 202 10.86 2.47 13.26
CA GLU A 202 12.19 3.10 13.19
C GLU A 202 12.51 3.89 14.46
N THR A 203 11.54 4.62 15.02
CA THR A 203 11.71 5.30 16.31
C THR A 203 12.07 4.30 17.43
N LYS A 204 11.35 3.18 17.51
CA LYS A 204 11.64 2.13 18.51
C LYS A 204 13.00 1.46 18.31
N LEU A 205 13.44 1.32 17.06
CA LEU A 205 14.78 0.83 16.75
C LEU A 205 15.84 1.83 17.24
N ALA A 206 15.65 3.12 16.96
CA ALA A 206 16.56 4.16 17.42
C ALA A 206 16.66 4.20 18.96
N GLU A 207 15.52 4.10 19.67
CA GLU A 207 15.49 3.97 21.13
C GLU A 207 16.31 2.76 21.61
N ALA A 208 16.08 1.58 21.03
CA ALA A 208 16.79 0.36 21.41
C ALA A 208 18.31 0.45 21.16
N GLN A 209 18.72 1.12 20.07
CA GLN A 209 20.14 1.38 19.79
C GLN A 209 20.76 2.35 20.79
N THR A 210 20.04 3.40 21.20
CA THR A 210 20.55 4.33 22.23
C THR A 210 20.68 3.68 23.60
N GLU A 211 19.75 2.81 23.98
CA GLU A 211 19.81 2.04 25.24
C GLU A 211 21.02 1.10 25.27
N GLU A 212 21.30 0.41 24.16
CA GLU A 212 22.48 -0.45 24.02
C GLU A 212 23.77 0.35 24.22
N LEU A 213 23.94 1.46 23.50
CA LEU A 213 25.15 2.30 23.60
C LEU A 213 25.39 2.83 25.02
N ILE A 214 24.33 3.20 25.74
CA ILE A 214 24.44 3.67 27.13
C ILE A 214 24.88 2.52 28.03
N LYS A 215 24.28 1.33 27.91
CA LYS A 215 24.58 0.19 28.78
C LYS A 215 25.99 -0.35 28.54
N THR A 216 26.39 -0.53 27.28
CA THR A 216 27.74 -0.96 26.91
C THR A 216 28.80 -0.02 27.46
N LYS A 217 28.58 1.31 27.37
CA LYS A 217 29.48 2.31 27.96
C LYS A 217 29.57 2.24 29.49
N VAL A 218 28.47 1.95 30.18
CA VAL A 218 28.46 1.78 31.65
C VAL A 218 29.23 0.52 32.06
N GLU A 219 29.06 -0.59 31.34
CA GLU A 219 29.78 -1.84 31.58
C GLU A 219 31.29 -1.68 31.32
N GLU A 220 31.68 -1.05 30.21
CA GLU A 220 33.08 -0.73 29.91
C GLU A 220 33.71 0.15 31.02
N SER A 221 32.99 1.17 31.50
CA SER A 221 33.48 2.03 32.59
C SER A 221 33.59 1.28 33.94
N SER A 222 32.72 0.29 34.17
CA SER A 222 32.69 -0.50 35.40
C SER A 222 33.77 -1.59 35.39
N GLN A 223 34.07 -2.17 34.22
CA GLN A 223 35.20 -3.07 33.98
C GLN A 223 36.55 -2.33 34.08
N GLN A 224 36.61 -1.06 33.71
CA GLN A 224 37.81 -0.24 33.85
C GLN A 224 38.02 0.29 35.29
N CYS A 225 36.95 0.39 36.09
CA CYS A 225 37.02 0.70 37.53
C CYS A 225 37.30 -0.53 38.41
N SER A 226 37.34 -1.72 37.80
CA SER A 226 37.76 -2.99 38.43
C SER A 226 39.14 -3.43 37.95
N ILE A 227 40.04 -2.46 37.73
CA ILE A 227 41.47 -2.70 37.89
C ILE A 227 41.74 -2.64 39.40
N PRO A 228 41.95 -3.76 40.12
CA PRO A 228 42.71 -3.67 41.34
C PRO A 228 44.06 -3.10 40.92
N GLU A 229 44.41 -1.96 41.51
CA GLU A 229 45.77 -1.54 41.75
C GLU A 229 46.80 -2.62 41.36
N THR A 230 47.49 -2.41 40.24
CA THR A 230 48.75 -3.06 39.93
C THR A 230 49.83 -2.59 40.91
N THR A 231 49.57 -2.76 42.20
CA THR A 231 50.51 -2.59 43.31
C THR A 231 50.83 -3.94 43.95
N GLU A 232 50.11 -5.03 43.63
CA GLU A 232 50.41 -6.37 44.15
C GLU A 232 51.19 -7.28 43.18
N GLU A 233 51.15 -7.07 41.85
CA GLU A 233 51.96 -7.87 40.91
C GLU A 233 53.42 -7.38 40.79
N VAL A 234 53.71 -6.13 41.16
CA VAL A 234 55.10 -5.62 41.19
C VAL A 234 55.85 -6.15 42.40
N ASP A 235 55.18 -6.40 43.53
CA ASP A 235 55.85 -6.86 44.76
C ASP A 235 56.14 -8.38 44.75
N ALA A 236 55.33 -9.17 44.06
CA ALA A 236 55.54 -10.61 43.95
C ALA A 236 56.68 -11.03 43.00
N SER A 237 57.10 -10.15 42.08
CA SER A 237 58.23 -10.42 41.18
C SER A 237 59.59 -10.10 41.79
N TYR A 238 59.64 -9.34 42.89
CA TYR A 238 60.89 -8.98 43.58
C TYR A 238 61.28 -9.94 44.73
N LEU A 239 60.40 -10.87 45.11
CA LEU A 239 60.63 -11.82 46.21
C LEU A 239 61.08 -13.23 45.74
N ARG A 240 61.55 -13.36 44.50
CA ARG A 240 61.89 -14.65 43.90
C ARG A 240 63.35 -14.83 43.50
N GLU A 241 64.24 -14.05 44.08
CA GLU A 241 65.69 -14.26 43.98
C GLU A 241 66.32 -14.18 45.37
N ASP A 242 66.49 -15.35 45.99
CA ASP A 242 67.51 -15.66 47.01
C ASP A 242 67.98 -17.12 46.79
#